data_AF-A0A5R9LSN4-F1
#
_entry.id   AF-A0A5R9LSN4-F1
#
_cell.length_a   1.000
_cell.length_b   1.000
_cell.length_c   1.000
_cell.angle_alpha   90.00
_cell.angle_beta   90.00
_cell.angle_gamma   90.00
#
_symmetry.space_group_name_H-M   'P 1'
#
loop_
_entity.id
_entity.type
_entity.pdbx_description
1 polymer ?
#
loop_
_entity_poly.entity_id
_entity_poly.type
_entity_poly.pdbx_seq_one_letter_code
_entity_poly.pdbx_strand_id
1 'polypeptide(L)'
;MLYETCARAEETLPLDIEDLTLPFVVARSRPKGAIPITRRGGAARDQYVLQTVYWDAGTARLLPRLLTGRTHGPVFTTRGEPAPGKPGPGKVCDARGVCLVARFNHYKPAAIFLREQADLGPDIDSATIARADRLFTRLNSRHPKR
;
A
#
# COMPACT_ATOMS: atom_id res chain seq x y z
N MET A 1 2.26 -8.41 -7.86
CA MET A 1 1.80 -7.03 -7.57
C MET A 1 2.95 -6.09 -7.20
N LEU A 2 3.34 -5.90 -5.92
CA LEU A 2 4.52 -5.07 -5.57
C LEU A 2 5.85 -5.71 -5.97
N TYR A 3 5.98 -7.02 -5.73
CA TYR A 3 7.18 -7.79 -6.09
C TYR A 3 7.43 -7.84 -7.62
N GLU A 4 6.34 -7.89 -8.40
CA GLU A 4 6.42 -7.98 -9.87
C GLU A 4 6.75 -6.65 -10.54
N THR A 5 6.34 -5.54 -9.91
CA THR A 5 6.43 -4.21 -10.53
C THR A 5 7.59 -3.39 -10.01
N CYS A 6 8.23 -3.84 -8.93
CA CYS A 6 9.16 -3.05 -8.12
C CYS A 6 8.61 -1.66 -7.75
N ALA A 7 7.29 -1.47 -7.82
CA ALA A 7 6.65 -0.21 -7.52
C ALA A 7 6.73 0.04 -6.01
N ARG A 8 6.87 1.31 -5.62
CA ARG A 8 6.90 1.65 -4.19
C ARG A 8 5.50 1.45 -3.61
N ALA A 9 5.43 1.06 -2.34
CA ALA A 9 4.16 0.96 -1.63
C ALA A 9 3.36 2.28 -1.69
N GLU A 10 4.08 3.41 -1.66
CA GLU A 10 3.55 4.77 -1.78
C GLU A 10 2.84 5.05 -3.12
N GLU A 11 3.21 4.34 -4.19
CA GLU A 11 2.67 4.53 -5.54
C GLU A 11 1.52 3.57 -5.82
N THR A 12 1.52 2.41 -5.15
CA THR A 12 0.61 1.31 -5.41
C THR A 12 -0.57 1.26 -4.43
N LEU A 13 -0.34 1.51 -3.15
CA LEU A 13 -1.41 1.51 -2.13
C LEU A 13 -2.49 2.58 -2.32
N PRO A 14 -2.20 3.77 -2.87
CA PRO A 14 -3.22 4.76 -3.14
C PRO A 14 -3.90 4.58 -4.49
N LEU A 15 -3.75 3.44 -5.19
CA LEU A 15 -4.49 3.20 -6.43
C LEU A 15 -6.00 3.13 -6.17
N ASP A 16 -6.75 3.83 -7.02
CA ASP A 16 -8.19 3.74 -7.11
C ASP A 16 -8.58 2.78 -8.27
N ILE A 17 -9.78 2.21 -8.23
CA ILE A 17 -10.28 1.26 -9.24
C ILE A 17 -10.34 1.93 -10.62
N GLU A 18 -10.58 3.23 -10.63
CA GLU A 18 -10.61 4.12 -11.78
C GLU A 18 -9.25 4.24 -12.49
N ASP A 19 -8.15 3.95 -11.78
CA ASP A 19 -6.80 3.96 -12.33
C ASP A 19 -6.43 2.61 -13.00
N LEU A 20 -7.29 1.59 -12.86
CA LEU A 20 -7.08 0.25 -13.43
C LEU A 20 -7.65 0.18 -14.85
N THR A 21 -6.85 -0.26 -15.82
CA THR A 21 -7.34 -0.58 -17.15
C THR A 21 -7.70 -2.06 -17.22
N LEU A 22 -8.91 -2.38 -17.69
CA LEU A 22 -9.33 -3.75 -17.97
C LEU A 22 -8.39 -4.38 -19.03
N PRO A 23 -7.89 -5.61 -18.82
CA PRO A 23 -8.36 -6.64 -17.88
C PRO A 23 -7.61 -6.67 -16.53
N PHE A 24 -7.35 -5.53 -15.90
CA PHE A 24 -6.64 -5.39 -14.61
C PHE A 24 -5.17 -5.83 -14.68
N VAL A 25 -4.59 -5.74 -15.86
CA VAL A 25 -3.16 -5.96 -16.12
C VAL A 25 -2.38 -4.66 -15.98
N VAL A 26 -3.05 -3.51 -16.09
CA VAL A 26 -2.41 -2.20 -16.19
C VAL A 26 -3.01 -1.25 -15.18
N ALA A 27 -2.16 -0.55 -14.42
CA ALA A 27 -2.55 0.53 -13.52
C ALA A 27 -1.80 1.81 -13.86
N ARG A 28 -2.46 2.95 -13.65
CA ARG A 28 -1.82 4.25 -13.66
C ARG A 28 -1.44 4.65 -12.24
N SER A 29 -0.19 4.47 -11.86
CA SER A 29 0.31 4.87 -10.54
C SER A 29 0.87 6.29 -10.55
N ARG A 30 0.73 7.00 -9.44
CA ARG A 30 1.38 8.30 -9.23
C ARG A 30 2.81 8.07 -8.74
N PRO A 31 3.85 8.46 -9.50
CA PRO A 31 5.23 8.26 -9.06
C PRO A 31 5.58 9.15 -7.88
N LYS A 32 6.53 8.71 -7.04
CA LYS A 32 7.02 9.52 -5.91
C LYS A 32 7.64 10.82 -6.41
N GLY A 33 7.18 11.96 -5.86
CA GLY A 33 7.66 13.29 -6.25
C GLY A 33 7.06 13.80 -7.56
N ALA A 34 5.95 13.19 -8.02
CA ALA A 34 5.23 13.69 -9.18
C ALA A 34 4.86 15.16 -8.96
N ILE A 35 5.26 16.00 -9.92
CA ILE A 35 4.99 17.44 -9.88
C ILE A 35 3.58 17.65 -10.44
N PRO A 36 2.68 18.32 -9.70
CA PRO A 36 1.37 18.65 -10.23
C PRO A 36 1.54 19.56 -11.46
N ILE A 37 0.95 19.16 -12.58
CA ILE A 37 0.92 19.94 -13.80
C ILE A 37 0.01 21.14 -13.52
N THR A 38 0.61 22.28 -13.17
CA THR A 38 -0.11 23.54 -13.10
C THR A 38 -0.34 24.05 -14.52
N ARG A 39 -1.59 24.05 -14.99
CA ARG A 39 -1.95 24.76 -16.22
C ARG A 39 -1.72 26.26 -15.97
N ARG A 40 -0.98 26.92 -16.87
CA ARG A 40 -0.78 28.38 -16.82
C ARG A 40 -2.16 29.07 -16.86
N GLY A 41 -2.60 29.64 -15.75
CA GLY A 41 -3.84 30.44 -15.65
C GLY A 41 -5.08 29.75 -15.07
N GLY A 42 -4.98 28.57 -14.45
CA GLY A 42 -6.13 27.92 -13.79
C GLY A 42 -5.74 27.16 -12.53
N ALA A 43 -6.70 27.02 -11.60
CA ALA A 43 -6.51 26.31 -10.33
C ALA A 43 -5.74 24.99 -10.54
N ALA A 44 -4.71 24.77 -9.72
CA ALA A 44 -3.90 23.57 -9.75
C ALA A 44 -4.80 22.34 -9.54
N ARG A 45 -5.23 21.72 -10.63
CA ARG A 45 -5.73 20.35 -10.57
C ARG A 45 -4.51 19.49 -10.33
N ASP A 46 -4.61 18.59 -9.36
CA ASP A 46 -3.59 17.66 -8.92
C ASP A 46 -3.31 16.60 -10.02
N GLN A 47 -2.84 17.08 -11.18
CA GLN A 47 -2.59 16.31 -12.38
C GLN A 47 -1.13 15.89 -12.35
N TYR A 48 -0.90 14.62 -12.05
CA TYR A 48 0.43 14.03 -12.07
C TYR A 48 0.68 13.36 -13.43
N VAL A 49 1.96 13.28 -13.84
CA VAL A 49 2.34 12.35 -14.90
C VAL A 49 2.22 10.95 -14.33
N LEU A 50 1.20 10.21 -14.78
CA LEU A 50 0.94 8.85 -14.34
C LEU A 50 1.93 7.89 -14.99
N GLN A 51 2.54 7.02 -14.20
CA GLN A 51 3.35 5.92 -14.71
C GLN A 51 2.45 4.70 -14.93
N THR A 52 2.63 4.04 -16.08
CA THR A 52 1.94 2.79 -16.39
C THR A 52 2.68 1.64 -15.75
N VAL A 53 1.98 0.89 -14.90
CA VAL A 53 2.49 -0.31 -14.21
C VAL A 53 1.78 -1.54 -14.78
N TYR A 54 2.56 -2.58 -15.08
CA TYR A 54 2.05 -3.84 -15.62
C TYR A 54 2.16 -4.95 -14.58
N TRP A 55 1.06 -5.66 -14.33
CA TRP A 55 1.04 -6.86 -13.49
C TRP A 55 1.01 -8.13 -14.33
N ASP A 56 1.66 -9.17 -13.83
CA ASP A 56 1.64 -10.47 -14.49
C ASP A 56 0.26 -11.14 -14.32
N ALA A 57 -0.02 -12.13 -15.16
CA ALA A 57 -1.30 -12.85 -15.24
C ALA A 57 -1.76 -13.41 -13.87
N GLY A 58 -0.81 -13.83 -13.01
CA GLY A 58 -1.10 -14.28 -11.66
C GLY A 58 -1.76 -13.20 -10.81
N THR A 59 -1.17 -12.01 -10.77
CA THR A 59 -1.72 -10.86 -10.03
C THR A 59 -2.99 -10.33 -10.67
N ALA A 60 -3.03 -10.21 -12.00
CA ALA A 60 -4.20 -9.70 -12.72
C ALA A 60 -5.46 -10.54 -12.47
N ARG A 61 -5.32 -11.86 -12.27
CA ARG A 61 -6.44 -12.76 -11.91
C ARG A 61 -6.94 -12.60 -10.47
N LEU A 62 -6.10 -12.11 -9.56
CA LEU A 62 -6.46 -11.92 -8.15
C LEU A 62 -7.16 -10.57 -7.91
N LEU A 63 -6.83 -9.54 -8.71
CA LEU A 63 -7.43 -8.21 -8.59
C LEU A 63 -8.97 -8.22 -8.63
N PRO A 64 -9.64 -8.85 -9.61
CA PRO A 64 -11.10 -8.95 -9.62
C PRO A 64 -11.69 -9.57 -8.35
N ARG A 65 -10.99 -10.57 -7.77
CA ARG A 65 -11.42 -11.24 -6.54
C ARG A 65 -11.28 -10.33 -5.32
N LEU A 66 -10.24 -9.48 -5.29
CA LEU A 66 -10.05 -8.46 -4.26
C LEU A 66 -11.08 -7.33 -4.37
N LEU A 67 -11.48 -6.95 -5.58
CA LEU A 67 -12.46 -5.89 -5.79
C LEU A 67 -13.88 -6.32 -5.37
N THR A 68 -14.22 -7.60 -5.38
CA THR A 68 -15.52 -8.13 -4.90
C THR A 68 -16.72 -7.43 -5.56
N GLY A 69 -16.61 -7.06 -6.84
CA GLY A 69 -17.66 -6.36 -7.59
C GLY A 69 -17.69 -4.83 -7.39
N ARG A 70 -16.72 -4.25 -6.67
CA ARG A 70 -16.56 -2.79 -6.57
C ARG A 70 -16.14 -2.22 -7.93
N THR A 71 -16.74 -1.09 -8.30
CA THR A 71 -16.47 -0.37 -9.55
C THR A 71 -15.77 0.97 -9.35
N HIS A 72 -15.66 1.44 -8.11
CA HIS A 72 -15.12 2.76 -7.75
C HIS A 72 -14.45 2.74 -6.37
N GLY A 73 -13.50 3.67 -6.18
CA GLY A 73 -12.79 3.89 -4.91
C GLY A 73 -11.51 3.07 -4.76
N PRO A 74 -10.91 3.03 -3.55
CA PRO A 74 -9.56 2.49 -3.35
C PRO A 74 -9.49 0.99 -3.57
N VAL A 75 -8.48 0.53 -4.32
CA VAL A 75 -8.22 -0.90 -4.54
C VAL A 75 -7.94 -1.60 -3.20
N PHE A 76 -7.06 -1.01 -2.38
CA PHE A 76 -6.68 -1.51 -1.08
C PHE A 76 -7.40 -0.79 0.05
N THR A 77 -8.14 -1.56 0.83
CA THR A 77 -8.92 -1.07 1.98
C THR A 77 -8.53 -1.80 3.25
N THR A 78 -8.61 -1.15 4.40
CA THR A 78 -8.50 -1.86 5.67
C THR A 78 -9.85 -2.44 6.10
N ARG A 79 -9.84 -3.71 6.52
CA ARG A 79 -10.98 -4.28 7.25
C ARG A 79 -10.94 -3.70 8.66
N GLY A 80 -11.93 -2.89 8.99
CA GLY A 80 -12.14 -2.39 10.35
C GLY A 80 -13.61 -2.55 10.70
N GLU A 81 -13.90 -2.99 11.92
CA GLU A 81 -15.26 -2.85 12.43
C GLU A 81 -15.60 -1.36 12.54
N PRO A 82 -16.83 -0.96 12.18
CA PRO A 82 -17.31 0.37 12.51
C PRO A 82 -17.18 0.62 14.01
N ALA A 83 -16.68 1.79 14.40
CA ALA A 83 -17.08 2.32 15.70
C ALA A 83 -18.63 2.40 15.70
N PRO A 84 -19.31 1.93 16.75
CA PRO A 84 -20.76 1.92 16.78
C PRO A 84 -21.30 3.36 16.63
N GLY A 85 -22.20 3.54 15.66
CA GLY A 85 -23.05 4.74 15.56
C GLY A 85 -22.70 5.80 14.50
N LYS A 86 -21.58 5.73 13.76
CA LYS A 86 -21.32 6.70 12.66
C LYS A 86 -20.57 6.09 11.47
N PRO A 87 -21.08 6.19 10.22
CA PRO A 87 -20.24 6.06 9.04
C PRO A 87 -19.30 7.28 9.01
N GLY A 88 -18.04 7.08 9.40
CA GLY A 88 -17.03 8.11 9.20
C GLY A 88 -16.86 8.42 7.71
N PRO A 89 -16.44 9.64 7.34
CA PRO A 89 -16.16 10.00 5.95
C PRO A 89 -15.11 9.04 5.37
N GLY A 90 -15.41 8.38 4.25
CA GLY A 90 -14.52 7.40 3.61
C GLY A 90 -14.85 5.92 3.87
N LYS A 91 -16.06 5.60 4.36
CA LYS A 91 -16.58 4.23 4.34
C LYS A 91 -16.98 3.83 2.91
N VAL A 92 -16.44 2.72 2.43
CA VAL A 92 -16.86 2.09 1.17
C VAL A 92 -17.46 0.75 1.54
N CYS A 93 -18.76 0.57 1.26
CA CYS A 93 -19.43 -0.70 1.51
C CYS A 93 -19.44 -1.52 0.21
N ASP A 94 -19.07 -2.80 0.30
CA ASP A 94 -19.13 -3.71 -0.84
C ASP A 94 -20.58 -4.15 -1.13
N ALA A 95 -20.78 -4.86 -2.25
CA ALA A 95 -22.09 -5.37 -2.65
C ALA A 95 -22.70 -6.39 -1.65
N ARG A 96 -21.92 -6.87 -0.68
CA ARG A 96 -22.34 -7.79 0.38
C ARG A 96 -22.67 -7.06 1.69
N GLY A 97 -22.63 -5.72 1.69
CA GLY A 97 -22.92 -4.88 2.85
C GLY A 97 -21.76 -4.76 3.84
N VAL A 98 -20.57 -5.27 3.52
CA VAL A 98 -19.39 -5.13 4.37
C VAL A 98 -18.80 -3.75 4.17
N CYS A 99 -18.88 -2.92 5.20
CA CYS A 99 -18.31 -1.57 5.16
C CYS A 99 -16.82 -1.59 5.52
N LEU A 100 -15.98 -1.44 4.49
CA LEU A 100 -14.53 -1.35 4.59
C LEU A 100 -14.16 0.03 5.12
N VAL A 101 -13.25 0.06 6.09
CA VAL A 101 -12.84 1.28 6.78
C VAL A 101 -11.61 1.83 6.08
N ALA A 102 -11.72 3.01 5.47
CA ALA A 102 -10.62 3.84 4.99
C ALA A 102 -9.65 3.22 3.97
N ARG A 103 -8.93 4.10 3.25
CA ARG A 103 -7.84 3.71 2.34
C ARG A 103 -6.75 3.00 3.15
N PHE A 104 -6.23 1.90 2.61
CA PHE A 104 -5.11 1.21 3.24
C PHE A 104 -3.86 2.12 3.26
N ASN A 105 -3.37 2.43 4.45
CA ASN A 105 -2.19 3.25 4.66
C ASN A 105 -1.09 2.41 5.33
N HIS A 106 0.08 2.28 4.69
CA HIS A 106 1.23 1.57 5.24
C HIS A 106 1.84 2.22 6.48
N TYR A 107 1.74 3.55 6.61
CA TYR A 107 2.35 4.28 7.72
C TYR A 107 1.74 3.91 9.08
N LYS A 108 0.46 3.53 9.12
CA LYS A 108 -0.22 3.19 10.38
C LYS A 108 0.30 1.89 11.02
N PRO A 109 0.36 0.74 10.33
CA PRO A 109 0.99 -0.46 10.87
C PRO A 109 2.49 -0.26 11.14
N ALA A 110 3.21 0.49 10.30
CA ALA A 110 4.62 0.81 10.57
C ALA A 110 4.79 1.61 11.89
N ALA A 111 3.92 2.59 12.15
CA ALA A 111 3.92 3.34 13.39
C ALA A 111 3.55 2.50 14.61
N ILE A 112 2.62 1.54 14.47
CA ILE A 112 2.29 0.58 15.55
C ILE A 112 3.50 -0.29 15.85
N PHE A 113 4.12 -0.88 14.82
CA PHE A 113 5.29 -1.73 14.98
C PHE A 113 6.46 -0.98 15.64
N LEU A 114 6.74 0.27 15.22
CA LEU A 114 7.79 1.09 15.82
C LEU A 114 7.51 1.43 17.29
N ARG A 115 6.24 1.63 17.66
CA ARG A 115 5.85 1.84 19.08
C ARG A 115 6.09 0.58 19.90
N GLU A 116 5.60 -0.55 19.43
CA GLU A 116 5.81 -1.85 20.10
C GLU A 116 7.31 -2.19 20.24
N GLN A 117 8.11 -1.89 19.21
CA GLN A 117 9.57 -2.05 19.29
C GLN A 117 10.23 -1.12 20.31
N ALA A 118 9.72 0.11 20.47
CA ALA A 118 10.23 1.04 21.47
C ALA A 118 9.90 0.59 22.90
N ASP A 119 8.73 -0.02 23.09
CA ASP A 119 8.30 -0.54 24.38
C ASP A 119 9.05 -1.83 24.76
N LEU A 120 9.24 -2.75 23.80
CA LEU A 120 9.90 -4.04 24.02
C LEU A 120 11.42 -3.96 23.94
N GLY A 121 11.98 -2.97 23.25
CA GLY A 121 13.41 -2.81 23.03
C GLY A 121 14.27 -2.86 24.30
N PRO A 122 13.88 -2.16 25.39
CA PRO A 122 14.58 -2.21 26.67
C PRO A 122 14.60 -3.58 27.34
N ASP A 123 13.61 -4.43 27.09
CA ASP A 123 13.49 -5.77 27.68
C ASP A 123 14.34 -6.82 26.94
N ILE A 124 14.91 -6.46 25.79
CA ILE A 124 15.77 -7.35 25.02
C ILE A 124 17.16 -7.39 25.65
N ASP A 125 17.54 -8.56 26.15
CA ASP A 125 18.89 -8.79 26.67
C ASP A 125 19.98 -8.49 25.63
N SER A 126 21.03 -7.80 26.07
CA SER A 126 22.22 -7.46 25.30
C SER A 126 22.86 -8.65 24.59
N ALA A 127 22.86 -9.85 25.19
CA ALA A 127 23.40 -11.04 24.55
C ALA A 127 22.53 -11.52 23.38
N THR A 128 21.22 -11.29 23.44
CA THR A 128 20.27 -11.57 22.36
C THR A 128 20.50 -10.62 21.18
N ILE A 129 20.69 -9.32 21.46
CA ILE A 129 21.04 -8.32 20.44
C ILE A 129 22.36 -8.73 19.74
N ALA A 130 23.38 -9.09 20.51
CA ALA A 130 24.67 -9.51 19.95
C ALA A 130 24.59 -10.82 19.13
N ARG A 131 23.71 -11.77 19.50
CA ARG A 131 23.46 -12.96 18.68
C ARG A 131 22.74 -12.60 17.37
N ALA A 132 21.75 -11.72 17.42
CA ALA A 132 21.02 -11.28 16.24
C ALA A 132 21.96 -10.58 15.24
N ASP A 133 22.84 -9.70 15.72
CA ASP A 133 23.82 -9.00 14.88
C ASP A 133 24.80 -9.96 14.19
N ARG A 134 25.33 -10.95 14.93
CA ARG A 134 26.17 -12.01 14.35
C ARG A 134 25.44 -12.84 13.29
N LEU A 135 24.17 -13.16 13.52
CA LEU A 135 23.35 -13.90 12.56
C LEU A 135 23.13 -13.07 11.29
N PHE A 136 22.74 -11.80 11.46
CA PHE A 136 22.46 -10.89 10.35
C PHE A 136 23.70 -10.67 9.47
N THR A 137 24.86 -10.47 10.10
CA THR A 137 26.16 -10.36 9.42
C THR A 137 26.49 -11.61 8.61
N ARG A 138 26.31 -12.80 9.20
CA ARG A 138 26.52 -14.08 8.49
C ARG A 138 25.55 -14.31 7.34
N LEU A 139 24.33 -13.80 7.45
CA LEU A 139 23.31 -13.97 6.41
C LEU A 139 23.63 -13.04 5.22
N ASN A 140 24.00 -11.79 5.51
CA ASN A 140 24.40 -10.83 4.48
C ASN A 140 25.70 -11.21 3.78
N SER A 141 26.66 -11.84 4.46
CA SER A 141 27.89 -12.34 3.82
C SER A 141 27.64 -13.47 2.82
N ARG A 142 26.47 -14.13 2.88
CA ARG A 142 26.06 -15.17 1.92
C ARG A 142 25.36 -14.62 0.69
N HIS A 143 24.91 -13.36 0.73
CA HIS A 143 24.37 -12.69 -0.45
C HIS A 143 25.53 -12.10 -1.26
N PRO A 144 25.76 -12.53 -2.52
CA PRO A 144 26.75 -11.91 -3.37
C PRO A 144 26.36 -10.44 -3.57
N LYS A 145 27.30 -9.52 -3.29
CA LYS A 145 27.14 -8.11 -3.65
C LYS A 145 27.05 -8.07 -5.18
N ARG A 146 25.84 -7.87 -5.70
CA ARG A 146 25.58 -7.57 -7.11
C ARG A 146 25.99 -6.15 -7.43
#